data_AF-A0A2H3TVU5-F1
#
_entry.id   AF-A0A2H3TVU5-F1
#
_cell.length_a   1.000
_cell.length_b   1.000
_cell.length_c   1.000
_cell.angle_alpha   90.00
_cell.angle_beta   90.00
_cell.angle_gamma   90.00
#
_symmetry.space_group_name_H-M   'P 1'
#
loop_
_entity.id
_entity.type
_entity.pdbx_description
1 polymer ?
#
loop_
_entity_poly.entity_id
_entity_poly.type
_entity_poly.pdbx_seq_one_letter_code
_entity_poly.pdbx_strand_id
1 'polypeptide(L)'
;MDETFTKISERCPSLLFNDCVDLFNCIRFAQSLEFSGQQLILKLDIIKCRLARWGTRGDGEQSFEACLKEDDLDTMRDILQGMVMAFQACYNRSRRQSRRLANNRQREDASMALDQLTQQLRDQLHTVTAERLSGANLIDKTSWAIYNKDHAEILIRDCVAYIDELENDIQVGTGDLKDEAAKDIKEFNDIASLHLLKSAAYDVDPVMNIVAGAKYESLRQNGDIHIGRGLGWNRPSSQLCSGNNIVGSVGPGFRGKIHVGNTYGGKGFWDE
;
A
#
# COMPACT_ATOMS: atom_id res chain seq x y z
N MET A 1 -10.85 10.25 -23.78
CA MET A 1 -11.02 10.43 -22.32
C MET A 1 -12.46 10.70 -21.91
N ASP A 2 -13.10 11.84 -22.23
CA ASP A 2 -14.50 12.05 -21.83
C ASP A 2 -15.43 10.93 -22.36
N GLU A 3 -15.34 10.64 -23.67
CA GLU A 3 -16.01 9.50 -24.32
C GLU A 3 -15.56 8.13 -23.75
N THR A 4 -14.33 8.06 -23.22
CA THR A 4 -13.79 6.85 -22.61
C THR A 4 -14.47 6.58 -21.27
N PHE A 5 -14.69 7.60 -20.44
CA PHE A 5 -15.42 7.47 -19.17
C PHE A 5 -16.87 7.02 -19.40
N THR A 6 -17.56 7.58 -20.41
CA THR A 6 -18.90 7.10 -20.81
C THR A 6 -18.87 5.63 -21.22
N LYS A 7 -17.94 5.23 -22.09
CA LYS A 7 -17.76 3.83 -22.54
C LYS A 7 -17.37 2.85 -21.44
N ILE A 8 -16.72 3.31 -20.37
CA ILE A 8 -16.41 2.51 -19.17
C ILE A 8 -17.69 2.33 -18.34
N SER A 9 -18.42 3.42 -18.08
CA SER A 9 -19.64 3.41 -17.26
C SER A 9 -20.75 2.50 -17.80
N GLU A 10 -20.75 2.23 -19.11
CA GLU A 10 -21.73 1.37 -19.80
C GLU A 10 -21.35 -0.13 -19.83
N ARG A 11 -20.20 -0.54 -19.26
CA ARG A 11 -19.75 -1.94 -19.28
C ARG A 11 -20.42 -2.81 -18.20
N CYS A 12 -20.35 -4.13 -18.37
CA CYS A 12 -20.75 -5.09 -17.34
C CYS A 12 -19.84 -5.00 -16.09
N PRO A 13 -20.31 -5.44 -14.90
CA PRO A 13 -19.62 -5.19 -13.63
C PRO A 13 -18.15 -5.63 -13.58
N SER A 14 -17.79 -6.81 -14.12
CA SER A 14 -16.40 -7.28 -14.21
C SER A 14 -15.49 -6.40 -15.08
N LEU A 15 -15.97 -5.98 -16.25
CA LEU A 15 -15.20 -5.10 -17.13
C LEU A 15 -15.08 -3.70 -16.51
N LEU A 16 -16.16 -3.19 -15.90
CA LEU A 16 -16.18 -1.93 -15.17
C LEU A 16 -15.22 -1.93 -13.96
N PHE A 17 -15.14 -3.04 -13.22
CA PHE A 17 -14.17 -3.22 -12.13
C PHE A 17 -12.72 -3.14 -12.62
N ASN A 18 -12.40 -3.94 -13.64
CA ASN A 18 -11.07 -3.95 -14.24
C ASN A 18 -10.69 -2.57 -14.79
N ASP A 19 -11.64 -1.87 -15.41
CA ASP A 19 -11.47 -0.50 -15.88
C ASP A 19 -11.22 0.48 -14.73
N CYS A 20 -11.95 0.38 -13.62
CA CYS A 20 -11.72 1.22 -12.44
C CYS A 20 -10.30 1.04 -11.88
N VAL A 21 -9.76 -0.19 -11.88
CA VAL A 21 -8.36 -0.44 -11.52
C VAL A 21 -7.39 0.11 -12.57
N ASP A 22 -7.72 0.01 -13.86
CA ASP A 22 -6.89 0.54 -14.96
C ASP A 22 -6.86 2.08 -14.98
N LEU A 23 -7.90 2.77 -14.51
CA LEU A 23 -7.94 4.24 -14.44
C LEU A 23 -6.82 4.83 -13.56
N PHE A 24 -6.36 4.12 -12.52
CA PHE A 24 -5.18 4.51 -11.73
C PHE A 24 -3.90 4.55 -12.58
N ASN A 25 -3.75 3.64 -13.55
CA ASN A 25 -2.57 3.60 -14.44
C ASN A 25 -2.51 4.83 -15.38
N CYS A 26 -3.64 5.51 -15.59
CA CYS A 26 -3.72 6.72 -16.42
C CYS A 26 -3.25 7.99 -15.68
N ILE A 27 -3.12 7.97 -14.34
CA ILE A 27 -2.78 9.17 -13.56
C ILE A 27 -1.27 9.42 -13.55
N ARG A 28 -0.90 10.66 -13.83
CA ARG A 28 0.43 11.23 -13.59
C ARG A 28 0.32 12.46 -12.67
N PHE A 29 1.43 12.90 -12.11
CA PHE A 29 1.50 14.10 -11.27
C PHE A 29 2.49 15.08 -11.88
N ALA A 30 2.11 16.35 -11.90
CA ALA A 30 2.94 17.42 -12.39
C ALA A 30 4.07 17.76 -11.40
N GLN A 31 5.21 18.21 -11.92
CA GLN A 31 6.44 18.34 -11.15
C GLN A 31 6.35 19.31 -9.95
N SER A 32 5.52 20.34 -10.02
CA SER A 32 5.34 21.36 -8.97
C SER A 32 4.75 20.84 -7.65
N LEU A 33 4.23 19.61 -7.62
CA LEU A 33 3.67 19.02 -6.41
C LEU A 33 4.76 18.41 -5.49
N GLU A 34 5.97 18.20 -6.02
CA GLU A 34 7.17 17.76 -5.29
C GLU A 34 6.90 16.66 -4.24
N PHE A 35 7.42 16.82 -3.02
CA PHE A 35 7.27 15.84 -1.93
C PHE A 35 5.80 15.53 -1.60
N SER A 36 4.90 16.52 -1.72
CA SER A 36 3.46 16.28 -1.49
C SER A 36 2.85 15.40 -2.59
N GLY A 37 3.32 15.54 -3.84
CA GLY A 37 2.94 14.67 -4.95
C GLY A 37 3.35 13.21 -4.71
N GLN A 38 4.51 12.97 -4.09
CA GLN A 38 5.01 11.61 -3.84
C GLN A 38 4.11 10.84 -2.88
N GLN A 39 3.66 11.50 -1.80
CA GLN A 39 2.69 10.91 -0.86
C GLN A 39 1.34 10.62 -1.54
N LEU A 40 0.86 11.51 -2.41
CA LEU A 40 -0.41 11.35 -3.13
C LEU A 40 -0.35 10.20 -4.16
N ILE A 41 0.79 10.00 -4.81
CA ILE A 41 1.04 8.84 -5.68
C ILE A 41 0.94 7.54 -4.89
N LEU A 42 1.68 7.43 -3.78
CA LEU A 42 1.65 6.22 -2.95
C LEU A 42 0.23 5.93 -2.42
N LYS A 43 -0.52 6.95 -2.01
CA LYS A 43 -1.93 6.79 -1.63
C LYS A 43 -2.78 6.20 -2.75
N LEU A 44 -2.64 6.70 -3.98
CA LEU A 44 -3.37 6.14 -5.13
C LEU A 44 -2.93 4.71 -5.48
N ASP A 45 -1.63 4.40 -5.40
CA ASP A 45 -1.14 3.03 -5.63
C ASP A 45 -1.64 2.05 -4.53
N ILE A 46 -1.76 2.50 -3.27
CA ILE A 46 -2.34 1.72 -2.16
C ILE A 46 -3.85 1.53 -2.34
N ILE A 47 -4.59 2.57 -2.73
CA ILE A 47 -6.03 2.47 -3.04
C ILE A 47 -6.26 1.47 -4.19
N LYS A 48 -5.39 1.49 -5.21
CA LYS A 48 -5.42 0.51 -6.30
C LYS A 48 -5.20 -0.92 -5.80
N CYS A 49 -4.24 -1.13 -4.89
CA CYS A 49 -4.03 -2.43 -4.24
C CYS A 49 -5.25 -2.87 -3.43
N ARG A 50 -5.88 -1.96 -2.67
CA ARG A 50 -7.08 -2.22 -1.87
C ARG A 50 -8.26 -2.67 -2.76
N LEU A 51 -8.52 -1.97 -3.86
CA LEU A 51 -9.55 -2.34 -4.83
C LEU A 51 -9.27 -3.71 -5.47
N ALA A 52 -8.02 -3.98 -5.86
CA ALA A 52 -7.59 -5.28 -6.39
C ALA A 52 -7.75 -6.42 -5.38
N ARG A 53 -7.45 -6.16 -4.09
CA ARG A 53 -7.65 -7.11 -2.99
C ARG A 53 -9.13 -7.40 -2.75
N TRP A 54 -10.01 -6.40 -2.84
CA TRP A 54 -11.46 -6.62 -2.75
C TRP A 54 -11.97 -7.53 -3.88
N GLY A 55 -11.59 -7.26 -5.14
CA GLY A 55 -12.04 -8.04 -6.30
C GLY A 55 -11.45 -9.45 -6.40
N THR A 56 -10.46 -9.78 -5.57
CA THR A 56 -9.86 -11.13 -5.47
C THR A 56 -10.26 -11.88 -4.20
N ARG A 57 -11.27 -11.40 -3.45
CA ARG A 57 -11.94 -12.12 -2.34
C ARG A 57 -12.65 -13.43 -2.77
N GLY A 58 -12.78 -13.71 -4.08
CA GLY A 58 -13.43 -14.93 -4.61
C GLY A 58 -12.52 -16.18 -4.58
N ASP A 59 -13.13 -17.37 -4.52
CA ASP A 59 -12.37 -18.63 -4.55
C ASP A 59 -11.74 -18.85 -5.94
N GLY A 60 -10.49 -19.33 -5.97
CA GLY A 60 -9.54 -19.10 -7.07
C GLY A 60 -9.85 -19.73 -8.44
N GLU A 61 -10.97 -20.43 -8.57
CA GLU A 61 -11.45 -21.06 -9.82
C GLU A 61 -12.68 -20.35 -10.42
N GLN A 62 -13.34 -19.44 -9.70
CA GLN A 62 -14.54 -18.74 -10.17
C GLN A 62 -14.30 -17.23 -10.33
N SER A 63 -14.91 -16.61 -11.34
CA SER A 63 -14.94 -15.15 -11.42
C SER A 63 -15.71 -14.60 -10.22
N PHE A 64 -15.25 -13.47 -9.65
CA PHE A 64 -15.93 -12.92 -8.46
C PHE A 64 -17.42 -12.60 -8.73
N GLU A 65 -17.80 -12.28 -9.98
CA GLU A 65 -19.20 -12.13 -10.40
C GLU A 65 -20.05 -13.40 -10.17
N ALA A 66 -19.49 -14.59 -10.37
CA ALA A 66 -20.19 -15.86 -10.17
C ALA A 66 -20.46 -16.14 -8.67
N CYS A 67 -19.75 -15.44 -7.78
CA CYS A 67 -19.92 -15.49 -6.33
C CYS A 67 -20.95 -14.47 -5.80
N LEU A 68 -21.49 -13.59 -6.65
CA LEU A 68 -22.42 -12.52 -6.26
C LEU A 68 -23.87 -12.81 -6.67
N LYS A 69 -24.82 -12.21 -5.94
CA LYS A 69 -26.23 -12.17 -6.34
C LYS A 69 -26.47 -11.03 -7.33
N GLU A 70 -27.63 -11.07 -7.98
CA GLU A 70 -28.06 -10.01 -8.92
C GLU A 70 -28.14 -8.63 -8.23
N ASP A 71 -28.73 -8.55 -7.03
CA ASP A 71 -28.78 -7.33 -6.21
C ASP A 71 -27.37 -6.80 -5.86
N ASP A 72 -26.43 -7.69 -5.55
CA ASP A 72 -25.04 -7.34 -5.22
C ASP A 72 -24.29 -6.82 -6.46
N LEU A 73 -24.58 -7.38 -7.65
CA LEU A 73 -23.99 -6.98 -8.94
C LEU A 73 -24.47 -5.61 -9.43
N ASP A 74 -25.74 -5.27 -9.19
CA ASP A 74 -26.27 -3.94 -9.49
C ASP A 74 -25.75 -2.90 -8.48
N THR A 75 -25.74 -3.22 -7.18
CA THR A 75 -25.11 -2.37 -6.13
C THR A 75 -23.64 -2.08 -6.46
N MET A 76 -22.89 -3.12 -6.85
CA MET A 76 -21.50 -2.97 -7.30
C MET A 76 -21.37 -2.04 -8.50
N ARG A 77 -22.26 -2.18 -9.50
CA ARG A 77 -22.24 -1.34 -10.70
C ARG A 77 -22.39 0.13 -10.33
N ASP A 78 -23.36 0.46 -9.49
CA ASP A 78 -23.64 1.83 -9.06
C ASP A 78 -22.44 2.45 -8.32
N ILE A 79 -21.82 1.71 -7.38
CA ILE A 79 -20.64 2.17 -6.64
C ILE A 79 -19.45 2.40 -7.58
N LEU A 80 -19.18 1.48 -8.51
CA LEU A 80 -18.10 1.64 -9.49
C LEU A 80 -18.37 2.76 -10.50
N GLN A 81 -19.61 2.98 -10.92
CA GLN A 81 -19.97 4.15 -11.73
C GLN A 81 -19.73 5.45 -10.96
N GLY A 82 -20.02 5.47 -9.65
CA GLY A 82 -19.60 6.54 -8.74
C GLY A 82 -18.10 6.83 -8.81
N MET A 83 -17.28 5.77 -8.71
CA MET A 83 -15.83 5.88 -8.83
C MET A 83 -15.39 6.45 -10.19
N VAL A 84 -15.96 5.96 -11.30
CA VAL A 84 -15.70 6.48 -12.66
C VAL A 84 -16.03 7.97 -12.77
N MET A 85 -17.15 8.41 -12.17
CA MET A 85 -17.51 9.82 -12.12
C MET A 85 -16.51 10.67 -11.33
N ALA A 86 -15.93 10.15 -10.23
CA ALA A 86 -14.88 10.84 -9.49
C ALA A 86 -13.60 11.01 -10.33
N PHE A 87 -13.16 9.97 -11.04
CA PHE A 87 -12.06 10.06 -12.00
C PHE A 87 -12.35 11.08 -13.11
N GLN A 88 -13.55 11.06 -13.70
CA GLN A 88 -13.96 11.99 -14.75
C GLN A 88 -14.02 13.44 -14.25
N ALA A 89 -14.48 13.68 -13.02
CA ALA A 89 -14.49 14.99 -12.39
C ALA A 89 -13.06 15.50 -12.15
N CYS A 90 -12.16 14.65 -11.67
CA CYS A 90 -10.75 15.00 -11.47
C CYS A 90 -10.02 15.29 -12.79
N TYR A 91 -10.23 14.46 -13.82
CA TYR A 91 -9.75 14.69 -15.18
C TYR A 91 -10.21 16.06 -15.71
N ASN A 92 -11.49 16.38 -15.56
CA ASN A 92 -12.04 17.64 -16.03
C ASN A 92 -11.47 18.87 -15.30
N ARG A 93 -11.25 18.78 -13.98
CA ARG A 93 -10.54 19.82 -13.21
C ARG A 93 -9.10 20.00 -13.70
N SER A 94 -8.37 18.91 -13.86
CA SER A 94 -6.96 18.92 -14.32
C SER A 94 -6.81 19.43 -15.75
N ARG A 95 -7.71 19.05 -16.67
CA ARG A 95 -7.76 19.56 -18.06
C ARG A 95 -8.03 21.07 -18.12
N ARG A 96 -8.90 21.60 -17.25
CA ARG A 96 -9.14 23.05 -17.12
C ARG A 96 -7.89 23.77 -16.60
N GLN A 97 -7.15 23.18 -15.66
CA GLN A 97 -5.92 23.75 -15.13
C GLN A 97 -4.77 23.72 -16.16
N SER A 98 -4.57 22.60 -16.85
CA SER A 98 -3.59 22.45 -17.94
C SER A 98 -3.77 23.53 -19.02
N ARG A 99 -5.03 23.82 -19.43
CA ARG A 99 -5.35 24.92 -20.36
C ARG A 99 -4.96 26.31 -19.81
N ARG A 100 -5.12 26.56 -18.50
CA ARG A 100 -4.72 27.83 -17.87
C ARG A 100 -3.19 27.98 -17.85
N LEU A 101 -2.46 26.93 -17.51
CA LEU A 101 -0.99 26.91 -17.51
C LEU A 101 -0.44 27.15 -18.94
N ALA A 102 -1.00 26.48 -19.95
CA ALA A 102 -0.65 26.68 -21.35
C ALA A 102 -0.87 28.13 -21.84
N ASN A 103 -2.01 28.75 -21.49
CA ASN A 103 -2.29 30.15 -21.80
C ASN A 103 -1.29 31.10 -21.14
N ASN A 104 -0.84 30.79 -19.92
CA ASN A 104 0.17 31.54 -19.17
C ASN A 104 1.62 31.26 -19.63
N ARG A 105 1.82 30.44 -20.66
CA ARG A 105 3.13 29.94 -21.15
C ARG A 105 3.95 29.18 -20.09
N GLN A 106 3.32 28.76 -18.99
CA GLN A 106 3.92 27.88 -18.00
C GLN A 106 3.82 26.45 -18.52
N ARG A 107 4.85 26.00 -19.25
CA ARG A 107 5.03 24.57 -19.53
C ARG A 107 5.57 23.91 -18.28
N GLU A 108 4.80 22.96 -17.76
CA GLU A 108 5.17 22.13 -16.63
C GLU A 108 5.26 20.68 -17.11
N ASP A 109 6.27 19.95 -16.62
CA ASP A 109 6.43 18.56 -17.01
C ASP A 109 5.38 17.67 -16.32
N ALA A 110 4.77 16.79 -17.11
CA ALA A 110 3.63 15.99 -16.70
C ALA A 110 4.00 14.74 -15.90
N SER A 111 5.29 14.58 -15.58
CA SER A 111 5.85 13.43 -14.88
C SER A 111 6.88 13.88 -13.84
N MET A 112 6.43 14.06 -12.61
CA MET A 112 7.30 14.29 -11.45
C MET A 112 8.27 13.11 -11.22
N ALA A 113 9.53 13.42 -10.90
CA ALA A 113 10.52 12.43 -10.48
C ALA A 113 10.25 11.94 -9.05
N LEU A 114 10.39 10.64 -8.82
CA LEU A 114 10.25 10.00 -7.50
C LEU A 114 11.63 9.79 -6.87
N ASP A 115 11.68 9.80 -5.54
CA ASP A 115 12.86 9.31 -4.82
C ASP A 115 12.95 7.77 -4.94
N GLN A 116 14.15 7.23 -4.68
CA GLN A 116 14.42 5.80 -4.86
C GLN A 116 13.53 4.89 -3.99
N LEU A 117 13.21 5.30 -2.75
CA LEU A 117 12.39 4.50 -1.83
C LEU A 117 10.92 4.55 -2.25
N THR A 118 10.42 5.73 -2.64
CA THR A 118 9.07 5.91 -3.19
C THR A 118 8.88 5.11 -4.48
N GLN A 119 9.86 5.14 -5.39
CA GLN A 119 9.82 4.34 -6.62
C GLN A 119 9.85 2.83 -6.32
N GLN A 120 10.74 2.38 -5.43
CA GLN A 120 10.81 0.97 -5.03
C GLN A 120 9.48 0.48 -4.44
N LEU A 121 8.89 1.23 -3.50
CA LEU A 121 7.61 0.86 -2.91
C LEU A 121 6.49 0.81 -3.97
N ARG A 122 6.48 1.76 -4.90
CA ARG A 122 5.54 1.77 -6.03
C ARG A 122 5.67 0.52 -6.92
N ASP A 123 6.90 0.11 -7.24
CA ASP A 123 7.14 -1.08 -8.07
C ASP A 123 6.70 -2.39 -7.35
N GLN A 124 6.89 -2.45 -6.02
CA GLN A 124 6.39 -3.55 -5.19
C GLN A 124 4.85 -3.60 -5.17
N LEU A 125 4.18 -2.46 -4.96
CA LEU A 125 2.71 -2.37 -5.00
C LEU A 125 2.14 -2.68 -6.39
N HIS A 126 2.85 -2.30 -7.46
CA HIS A 126 2.48 -2.64 -8.82
C HIS A 126 2.53 -4.16 -9.07
N THR A 127 3.59 -4.83 -8.60
CA THR A 127 3.72 -6.30 -8.67
C THR A 127 2.56 -7.00 -7.99
N VAL A 128 2.27 -6.66 -6.72
CA VAL A 128 1.13 -7.22 -5.96
C VAL A 128 -0.19 -7.04 -6.70
N THR A 129 -0.43 -5.85 -7.26
CA THR A 129 -1.66 -5.57 -8.01
C THR A 129 -1.75 -6.38 -9.30
N ALA A 130 -0.63 -6.58 -10.00
CA ALA A 130 -0.57 -7.33 -11.25
C ALA A 130 -0.72 -8.85 -11.03
N GLU A 131 -0.19 -9.38 -9.92
CA GLU A 131 -0.37 -10.77 -9.51
C GLU A 131 -1.84 -11.08 -9.17
N ARG A 132 -2.54 -10.15 -8.53
CA ARG A 132 -3.99 -10.26 -8.26
C ARG A 132 -4.86 -10.13 -9.51
N LEU A 133 -4.46 -9.32 -10.49
CA LEU A 133 -5.29 -8.99 -11.66
C LEU A 133 -4.69 -9.54 -12.95
N SER A 134 -4.88 -10.84 -13.16
CA SER A 134 -4.37 -11.54 -14.34
C SER A 134 -4.92 -10.97 -15.66
N GLY A 135 -4.09 -10.21 -16.38
CA GLY A 135 -4.34 -9.85 -17.78
C GLY A 135 -5.29 -8.68 -18.05
N ALA A 136 -5.82 -8.00 -17.02
CA ALA A 136 -6.66 -6.81 -17.21
C ALA A 136 -5.84 -5.63 -17.77
N ASN A 137 -6.00 -5.36 -19.07
CA ASN A 137 -5.59 -4.13 -19.75
C ASN A 137 -6.68 -3.77 -20.77
N LEU A 138 -7.76 -3.14 -20.30
CA LEU A 138 -9.03 -3.00 -21.05
C LEU A 138 -9.34 -1.55 -21.49
N ILE A 139 -8.50 -0.59 -21.08
CA ILE A 139 -8.58 0.82 -21.47
C ILE A 139 -7.39 1.20 -22.35
N ASP A 140 -7.68 1.93 -23.44
CA ASP A 140 -6.67 2.57 -24.29
C ASP A 140 -5.98 3.72 -23.53
N LYS A 141 -4.69 3.56 -23.22
CA LYS A 141 -4.00 4.18 -22.07
C LYS A 141 -3.58 5.64 -22.27
N THR A 142 -4.56 6.52 -22.51
CA THR A 142 -4.32 7.97 -22.55
C THR A 142 -4.02 8.50 -21.14
N SER A 143 -2.74 8.59 -20.79
CA SER A 143 -2.28 9.20 -19.52
C SER A 143 -2.65 10.69 -19.43
N TRP A 144 -2.93 11.17 -18.22
CA TRP A 144 -3.21 12.57 -17.92
C TRP A 144 -2.61 12.97 -16.56
N ALA A 145 -2.23 14.23 -16.41
CA ALA A 145 -1.56 14.72 -15.20
C ALA A 145 -2.51 15.50 -14.28
N ILE A 146 -2.32 15.34 -12.97
CA ILE A 146 -2.88 16.19 -11.92
C ILE A 146 -1.87 17.29 -11.59
N TYR A 147 -2.34 18.54 -11.59
CA TYR A 147 -1.55 19.76 -11.39
C TYR A 147 -1.89 20.49 -10.07
N ASN A 148 -2.84 20.00 -9.28
CA ASN A 148 -3.17 20.56 -7.97
C ASN A 148 -3.38 19.42 -6.97
N LYS A 149 -2.73 19.54 -5.82
CA LYS A 149 -2.88 18.67 -4.66
C LYS A 149 -4.35 18.48 -4.27
N ASP A 150 -5.14 19.55 -4.20
CA ASP A 150 -6.55 19.46 -3.78
C ASP A 150 -7.38 18.55 -4.70
N HIS A 151 -7.07 18.52 -6.00
CA HIS A 151 -7.75 17.66 -6.96
C HIS A 151 -7.43 16.17 -6.72
N ALA A 152 -6.18 15.86 -6.33
CA ALA A 152 -5.77 14.52 -5.95
C ALA A 152 -6.36 14.10 -4.60
N GLU A 153 -6.37 14.98 -3.59
CA GLU A 153 -6.94 14.68 -2.27
C GLU A 153 -8.46 14.43 -2.33
N ILE A 154 -9.18 15.19 -3.17
CA ILE A 154 -10.60 14.91 -3.44
C ILE A 154 -10.77 13.53 -4.10
N LEU A 155 -10.00 13.21 -5.15
CA LEU A 155 -10.08 11.89 -5.81
C LEU A 155 -9.74 10.75 -4.85
N ILE A 156 -8.69 10.90 -4.03
CA ILE A 156 -8.28 9.93 -2.99
C ILE A 156 -9.44 9.65 -2.03
N ARG A 157 -10.03 10.71 -1.45
CA ARG A 157 -11.14 10.57 -0.50
C ARG A 157 -12.36 9.92 -1.15
N ASP A 158 -12.75 10.38 -2.34
CA ASP A 158 -13.93 9.87 -3.04
C ASP A 158 -13.73 8.39 -3.41
N CYS A 159 -12.53 7.98 -3.87
CA CYS A 159 -12.19 6.58 -4.12
C CYS A 159 -12.15 5.72 -2.85
N VAL A 160 -11.68 6.24 -1.71
CA VAL A 160 -11.71 5.53 -0.42
C VAL A 160 -13.15 5.26 0.02
N ALA A 161 -14.03 6.26 -0.08
CA ALA A 161 -15.45 6.11 0.27
C ALA A 161 -16.13 5.02 -0.58
N TYR A 162 -15.93 5.00 -1.91
CA TYR A 162 -16.50 3.95 -2.75
C TYR A 162 -15.94 2.54 -2.44
N ILE A 163 -14.67 2.42 -2.03
CA ILE A 163 -14.13 1.10 -1.61
C ILE A 163 -14.65 0.71 -0.22
N ASP A 164 -14.85 1.67 0.68
CA ASP A 164 -15.52 1.43 1.97
C ASP A 164 -16.96 0.93 1.74
N GLU A 165 -17.71 1.53 0.81
CA GLU A 165 -19.05 1.07 0.37
C GLU A 165 -18.99 -0.36 -0.18
N LEU A 166 -18.08 -0.66 -1.12
CA LEU A 166 -17.87 -2.03 -1.64
C LEU A 166 -17.52 -3.05 -0.54
N GLU A 167 -16.69 -2.67 0.44
CA GLU A 167 -16.27 -3.59 1.51
C GLU A 167 -17.36 -3.85 2.56
N ASN A 168 -18.26 -2.89 2.79
CA ASN A 168 -19.37 -2.98 3.74
C ASN A 168 -20.61 -3.64 3.15
N ASP A 169 -21.08 -3.15 1.99
CA ASP A 169 -22.37 -3.54 1.42
C ASP A 169 -22.29 -4.90 0.71
N ILE A 170 -21.11 -5.27 0.21
CA ILE A 170 -20.90 -6.50 -0.58
C ILE A 170 -19.94 -7.46 0.14
N GLN A 171 -20.50 -8.56 0.64
CA GLN A 171 -19.77 -9.61 1.35
C GLN A 171 -19.25 -10.67 0.36
N VAL A 172 -18.08 -10.40 -0.24
CA VAL A 172 -17.40 -11.36 -1.12
C VAL A 172 -16.52 -12.32 -0.29
N GLY A 173 -16.77 -13.62 -0.39
CA GLY A 173 -15.92 -14.66 0.19
C GLY A 173 -15.96 -14.80 1.71
N THR A 174 -15.01 -15.57 2.26
CA THR A 174 -14.90 -15.89 3.71
C THR A 174 -13.54 -15.53 4.33
N GLY A 175 -12.60 -15.00 3.55
CA GLY A 175 -11.25 -14.66 4.01
C GLY A 175 -11.20 -13.35 4.82
N ASP A 176 -10.38 -13.32 5.89
CA ASP A 176 -10.09 -12.08 6.62
C ASP A 176 -9.31 -11.12 5.72
N LEU A 177 -9.78 -9.86 5.62
CA LEU A 177 -9.09 -8.77 4.94
C LEU A 177 -7.63 -8.62 5.41
N LYS A 178 -7.34 -8.90 6.68
CA LYS A 178 -5.99 -8.84 7.25
C LYS A 178 -5.09 -9.94 6.72
N ASP A 179 -5.61 -11.15 6.52
CA ASP A 179 -4.83 -12.25 5.95
C ASP A 179 -4.53 -11.99 4.47
N GLU A 180 -5.48 -11.44 3.72
CA GLU A 180 -5.25 -11.01 2.34
C GLU A 180 -4.23 -9.85 2.26
N ALA A 181 -4.34 -8.84 3.12
CA ALA A 181 -3.37 -7.76 3.21
C ALA A 181 -1.99 -8.24 3.69
N ALA A 182 -1.91 -9.31 4.49
CA ALA A 182 -0.66 -9.91 4.92
C ALA A 182 0.03 -10.70 3.79
N LYS A 183 -0.74 -11.32 2.90
CA LYS A 183 -0.23 -11.93 1.66
C LYS A 183 0.39 -10.87 0.75
N ASP A 184 -0.29 -9.73 0.54
CA ASP A 184 0.19 -8.61 -0.30
C ASP A 184 1.61 -8.18 0.07
N ILE A 185 1.90 -8.01 1.37
CA ILE A 185 3.21 -7.52 1.84
C ILE A 185 4.15 -8.63 2.29
N LYS A 186 3.87 -9.90 1.99
CA LYS A 186 4.66 -11.05 2.48
C LYS A 186 6.15 -10.95 2.13
N GLU A 187 6.46 -10.48 0.93
CA GLU A 187 7.85 -10.34 0.44
C GLU A 187 8.49 -8.97 0.76
N PHE A 188 7.75 -8.04 1.40
CA PHE A 188 8.25 -6.71 1.76
C PHE A 188 9.13 -6.83 3.01
N ASN A 189 10.44 -7.04 2.83
CA ASN A 189 11.38 -7.28 3.93
C ASN A 189 12.23 -6.04 4.30
N ASP A 190 12.06 -4.91 3.60
CA ASP A 190 12.71 -3.66 3.95
C ASP A 190 11.89 -2.83 4.96
N ILE A 191 12.57 -2.33 5.99
CA ILE A 191 11.96 -1.58 7.09
C ILE A 191 11.58 -0.15 6.66
N ALA A 192 12.33 0.48 5.73
CA ALA A 192 12.01 1.82 5.26
C ALA A 192 10.76 1.81 4.36
N SER A 193 10.65 0.85 3.43
CA SER A 193 9.45 0.61 2.61
C SER A 193 8.23 0.32 3.49
N LEU A 194 8.35 -0.53 4.51
CA LEU A 194 7.24 -0.83 5.43
C LEU A 194 6.82 0.38 6.27
N HIS A 195 7.76 1.21 6.71
CA HIS A 195 7.44 2.46 7.42
C HIS A 195 6.72 3.45 6.51
N LEU A 196 7.19 3.61 5.27
CA LEU A 196 6.59 4.48 4.27
C LEU A 196 5.18 3.99 3.89
N LEU A 197 5.00 2.68 3.66
CA LEU A 197 3.72 2.05 3.39
C LEU A 197 2.74 2.24 4.55
N LYS A 198 3.15 1.95 5.79
CA LYS A 198 2.37 2.21 7.01
C LYS A 198 1.91 3.67 7.05
N SER A 199 2.83 4.61 6.83
CA SER A 199 2.52 6.05 6.88
C SER A 199 1.57 6.50 5.77
N ALA A 200 1.70 5.94 4.55
CA ALA A 200 0.87 6.31 3.41
C ALA A 200 -0.52 5.65 3.45
N ALA A 201 -0.63 4.45 4.03
CA ALA A 201 -1.88 3.69 4.14
C ALA A 201 -2.85 4.21 5.22
N TYR A 202 -2.36 5.02 6.18
CA TYR A 202 -3.07 5.40 7.42
C TYR A 202 -4.53 5.83 7.24
N ASP A 203 -4.82 6.65 6.23
CA ASP A 203 -6.14 7.23 5.94
C ASP A 203 -6.78 6.71 4.63
N VAL A 204 -6.20 5.67 4.01
CA VAL A 204 -6.71 5.12 2.71
C VAL A 204 -6.91 3.60 2.71
N ASP A 205 -6.15 2.87 3.51
CA ASP A 205 -6.29 1.43 3.73
C ASP A 205 -5.90 1.11 5.19
N PRO A 206 -6.86 1.22 6.15
CA PRO A 206 -6.61 0.96 7.57
C PRO A 206 -6.13 -0.47 7.84
N VAL A 207 -6.54 -1.44 7.03
CA VAL A 207 -6.11 -2.84 7.15
C VAL A 207 -4.63 -2.94 6.79
N MET A 208 -4.21 -2.38 5.66
CA MET A 208 -2.80 -2.34 5.26
C MET A 208 -1.94 -1.55 6.25
N ASN A 209 -2.45 -0.44 6.82
CA ASN A 209 -1.75 0.30 7.88
C ASN A 209 -1.43 -0.60 9.10
N ILE A 210 -2.42 -1.36 9.58
CA ILE A 210 -2.26 -2.29 10.71
C ILE A 210 -1.26 -3.40 10.37
N VAL A 211 -1.41 -4.03 9.20
CA VAL A 211 -0.60 -5.18 8.79
C VAL A 211 0.85 -4.80 8.48
N ALA A 212 1.07 -3.70 7.74
CA ALA A 212 2.40 -3.13 7.54
C ALA A 212 3.03 -2.65 8.86
N GLY A 213 2.21 -2.12 9.79
CA GLY A 213 2.63 -1.76 11.13
C GLY A 213 3.12 -2.95 11.96
N ALA A 214 2.37 -4.05 11.98
CA ALA A 214 2.75 -5.28 12.67
C ALA A 214 4.04 -5.88 12.08
N LYS A 215 4.16 -5.93 10.74
CA LYS A 215 5.38 -6.44 10.09
C LYS A 215 6.59 -5.54 10.34
N TYR A 216 6.42 -4.22 10.31
CA TYR A 216 7.46 -3.24 10.65
C TYR A 216 8.00 -3.46 12.07
N GLU A 217 7.12 -3.57 13.08
CA GLU A 217 7.58 -3.80 14.46
C GLU A 217 8.22 -5.19 14.63
N SER A 218 7.71 -6.24 13.96
CA SER A 218 8.33 -7.57 13.97
C SER A 218 9.77 -7.55 13.42
N LEU A 219 9.99 -6.94 12.25
CA LEU A 219 11.34 -6.82 11.68
C LEU A 219 12.25 -5.89 12.50
N ARG A 220 11.67 -4.90 13.21
CA ARG A 220 12.40 -4.03 14.15
C ARG A 220 12.79 -4.76 15.45
N GLN A 221 12.04 -5.80 15.83
CA GLN A 221 12.29 -6.63 17.01
C GLN A 221 13.28 -7.79 16.76
N ASN A 222 13.70 -8.03 15.51
CA ASN A 222 14.75 -9.01 15.15
C ASN A 222 16.18 -8.56 15.57
N GLY A 223 16.34 -8.15 16.82
CA GLY A 223 17.64 -8.04 17.49
C GLY A 223 17.73 -9.06 18.61
N ASP A 224 18.80 -9.85 18.67
CA ASP A 224 18.98 -10.84 19.73
C ASP A 224 19.21 -10.13 21.07
N ILE A 225 18.28 -10.32 22.02
CA ILE A 225 18.42 -9.82 23.39
C ILE A 225 18.59 -11.02 24.34
N HIS A 226 19.80 -11.18 24.89
CA HIS A 226 20.07 -12.20 25.91
C HIS A 226 20.24 -11.54 27.29
N ILE A 227 19.31 -11.84 28.20
CA ILE A 227 19.38 -11.45 29.61
C ILE A 227 19.64 -12.72 30.42
N GLY A 228 20.86 -12.88 30.93
CA GLY A 228 21.29 -14.15 31.52
C GLY A 228 22.80 -14.30 31.64
N ARG A 229 23.28 -15.50 31.97
CA ARG A 229 24.71 -15.81 32.01
C ARG A 229 25.15 -16.40 30.68
N GLY A 230 26.07 -15.74 29.99
CA GLY A 230 26.69 -16.27 28.77
C GLY A 230 27.61 -17.44 29.11
N LEU A 231 27.18 -18.66 28.79
CA LEU A 231 27.89 -19.90 29.10
C LEU A 231 28.80 -20.34 27.94
N GLY A 232 30.10 -20.11 28.08
CA GLY A 232 31.11 -20.97 27.48
C GLY A 232 31.20 -22.30 28.24
N TRP A 233 31.74 -23.33 27.58
CA TRP A 233 31.76 -24.69 28.11
C TRP A 233 32.46 -24.82 29.48
N ASN A 234 31.82 -25.56 30.38
CA ASN A 234 32.37 -26.15 31.61
C ASN A 234 33.18 -25.22 32.54
N ARG A 235 32.48 -24.43 33.36
CA ARG A 235 32.98 -23.99 34.67
C ARG A 235 32.05 -24.42 35.81
N PRO A 236 32.60 -24.86 36.96
CA PRO A 236 31.79 -25.13 38.14
C PRO A 236 31.18 -23.84 38.70
N SER A 237 29.95 -23.95 39.21
CA SER A 237 29.14 -22.83 39.69
C SER A 237 29.78 -22.01 40.83
N SER A 238 30.75 -22.59 41.55
CA SER A 238 31.49 -21.97 42.64
C SER A 238 32.45 -20.84 42.22
N GLN A 239 32.70 -20.64 40.92
CA GLN A 239 33.57 -19.57 40.40
C GLN A 239 32.81 -18.40 39.73
N LEU A 240 31.47 -18.40 39.79
CA LEU A 240 30.65 -17.42 39.08
C LEU A 240 30.26 -16.25 40.00
N CYS A 241 31.01 -15.14 39.89
CA CYS A 241 30.73 -13.91 40.65
C CYS A 241 29.29 -13.40 40.43
N SER A 242 28.63 -12.95 41.50
CA SER A 242 27.39 -12.19 41.39
C SER A 242 27.70 -10.75 41.00
N GLY A 243 26.88 -10.17 40.12
CA GLY A 243 26.96 -8.77 39.71
C GLY A 243 25.58 -8.25 39.35
N ASN A 244 25.23 -7.06 39.85
CA ASN A 244 23.97 -6.40 39.55
C ASN A 244 24.12 -5.59 38.26
N ASN A 245 23.65 -6.16 37.14
CA ASN A 245 23.62 -5.47 35.86
C ASN A 245 22.28 -4.73 35.73
N ILE A 246 22.32 -3.41 35.63
CA ILE A 246 21.13 -2.54 35.46
C ILE A 246 21.31 -1.77 34.15
N VAL A 247 20.31 -1.85 33.26
CA VAL A 247 20.24 -1.06 32.03
C VAL A 247 18.97 -0.22 32.09
N GLY A 248 19.10 1.10 31.95
CA GLY A 248 17.98 2.04 32.14
C GLY A 248 16.95 1.95 31.01
N SER A 249 17.39 2.14 29.77
CA SER A 249 16.57 1.93 28.57
C SER A 249 17.45 1.64 27.36
N VAL A 250 17.07 0.66 26.55
CA VAL A 250 17.62 0.48 25.20
C VAL A 250 16.76 1.28 24.24
N GLY A 251 17.39 2.12 23.41
CA GLY A 251 16.67 2.99 22.47
C GLY A 251 15.90 2.21 21.39
N PRO A 252 14.69 2.63 21.00
CA PRO A 252 13.87 1.90 20.04
C PRO A 252 14.43 2.05 18.61
N GLY A 253 15.11 1.01 18.12
CA GLY A 253 15.76 1.01 16.79
C GLY A 253 17.17 0.42 16.75
N PHE A 254 17.67 -0.15 17.86
CA PHE A 254 18.93 -0.89 17.86
C PHE A 254 18.85 -2.12 16.93
N ARG A 255 19.79 -2.22 15.98
CA ARG A 255 20.04 -3.46 15.22
C ARG A 255 21.40 -4.01 15.62
N GLY A 256 21.41 -5.19 16.24
CA GLY A 256 22.60 -5.88 16.72
C GLY A 256 22.26 -6.89 17.80
N LYS A 257 23.28 -7.48 18.41
CA LYS A 257 23.16 -8.35 19.60
C LYS A 257 23.26 -7.53 20.89
N ILE A 258 22.40 -7.78 21.88
CA ILE A 258 22.46 -7.19 23.23
C ILE A 258 22.61 -8.31 24.27
N HIS A 259 23.72 -8.26 25.03
CA HIS A 259 23.87 -9.08 26.23
C HIS A 259 23.73 -8.20 27.49
N VAL A 260 22.83 -8.57 28.40
CA VAL A 260 22.75 -7.97 29.74
C VAL A 260 23.01 -9.07 30.76
N GLY A 261 24.24 -9.14 31.25
CA GLY A 261 24.68 -10.21 32.13
C GLY A 261 26.19 -10.41 32.13
N ASN A 262 26.63 -11.51 32.73
CA ASN A 262 28.03 -11.88 32.84
C ASN A 262 28.36 -12.98 31.81
N THR A 263 29.37 -12.74 30.97
CA THR A 263 29.91 -13.72 30.01
C THR A 263 31.10 -14.46 30.62
N TYR A 264 31.14 -15.79 30.53
CA TYR A 264 32.23 -16.61 31.08
C TYR A 264 32.84 -17.58 30.05
N GLY A 265 33.85 -17.11 29.33
CA GLY A 265 34.73 -17.91 28.47
C GLY A 265 34.09 -18.47 27.18
N GLY A 266 34.92 -19.09 26.34
CA GLY A 266 34.51 -19.83 25.14
C GLY A 266 33.93 -18.98 23.99
N LYS A 267 33.58 -19.66 22.90
CA LYS A 267 32.74 -19.12 21.82
C LYS A 267 31.30 -19.02 22.37
N GLY A 268 30.76 -17.81 22.47
CA GLY A 268 29.51 -17.50 23.14
C GLY A 268 28.59 -16.57 22.34
N PHE A 269 27.66 -15.91 23.02
CA PHE A 269 26.64 -15.04 22.41
C PHE A 269 27.20 -13.99 21.44
N TRP A 270 28.39 -13.46 21.72
CA TRP A 270 29.07 -12.43 20.94
C TRP A 270 29.81 -12.94 19.70
N ASP A 271 30.00 -14.25 19.58
CA ASP A 271 30.66 -14.88 18.44
C ASP A 271 29.63 -15.27 17.36
N GLU A 272 30.09 -15.42 16.12
CA GLU A 272 29.32 -15.92 14.96
C GLU A 272 29.52 -17.43 14.77
#